data_AF-A0A1A0RFU2-F1
#
_entry.id   AF-A0A1A0RFU2-F1
#
_cell.length_a   1.000
_cell.length_b   1.000
_cell.length_c   1.000
_cell.angle_alpha   90.00
_cell.angle_beta   90.00
_cell.angle_gamma   90.00
#
_symmetry.space_group_name_H-M   'P 1'
#
loop_
_entity.id
_entity.type
_entity.pdbx_description
1 polymer ?
#
loop_
_entity_poly.entity_id
_entity_poly.type
_entity_poly.pdbx_seq_one_letter_code
_entity_poly.pdbx_strand_id
1 'polypeptide(L)'
;MTTLTPEDAIKAAASVARDVADGTLSPADLEAQAVAECRELFGTVIGEGDALWTLHADVARQAVSLGALSADELSEWAAVMRHRAGEAVEPPAPHDDLSPVESIASVDESQSESTDADGPGDEPDASVHHVASVAEVLATLAARKAEAAKATSAPEHPAIEGYDPLAGWDAGGSRRL
;
A
#
# COMPACT_ATOMS: atom_id res chain seq x y z
N MET A 1 -1.18 -28.81 -16.76
CA MET A 1 -0.23 -27.68 -16.77
C MET A 1 0.39 -27.61 -18.14
N THR A 2 0.03 -26.61 -18.94
CA THR A 2 0.76 -26.29 -20.17
C THR A 2 2.11 -25.71 -19.77
N THR A 3 3.20 -26.40 -20.08
CA THR A 3 4.55 -25.90 -19.86
C THR A 3 4.80 -24.76 -20.84
N LEU A 4 4.92 -23.55 -20.31
CA LEU A 4 5.21 -22.35 -21.08
C LEU A 4 6.68 -22.40 -21.52
N THR A 5 6.94 -22.48 -22.82
CA THR A 5 8.31 -22.51 -23.34
C THR A 5 8.88 -21.10 -23.45
N PRO A 6 10.22 -20.93 -23.46
CA PRO A 6 10.84 -19.63 -23.72
C PRO A 6 10.38 -19.03 -25.06
N GLU A 7 10.22 -19.85 -26.11
CA GLU A 7 9.74 -19.43 -27.41
C GLU A 7 8.31 -18.88 -27.34
N ASP A 8 7.42 -19.50 -26.55
CA ASP A 8 6.06 -19.01 -26.33
C ASP A 8 6.04 -17.65 -25.63
N ALA A 9 6.88 -17.49 -24.60
CA ALA A 9 7.01 -16.21 -23.87
C ALA A 9 7.50 -15.08 -24.79
N ILE A 10 8.53 -15.35 -25.60
CA ILE A 10 9.07 -14.38 -26.57
C ILE A 10 8.01 -14.02 -27.61
N LYS A 11 7.30 -15.02 -28.14
CA LYS A 11 6.25 -14.80 -29.13
C LYS A 11 5.10 -13.97 -28.56
N ALA A 12 4.70 -14.23 -27.32
CA ALA A 12 3.68 -13.46 -26.62
C ALA A 12 4.12 -12.00 -26.42
N ALA A 13 5.33 -11.77 -25.90
CA ALA A 13 5.87 -10.42 -25.70
C ALA A 13 6.00 -9.64 -27.02
N ALA A 14 6.49 -10.30 -28.09
CA ALA A 14 6.60 -9.70 -29.41
C ALA A 14 5.24 -9.39 -30.06
N SER A 15 4.19 -10.17 -29.74
CA SER A 15 2.82 -9.87 -30.17
C SER A 15 2.32 -8.59 -29.53
N VAL A 16 2.42 -8.47 -28.21
CA VAL A 16 2.00 -7.25 -27.48
C VAL A 16 2.75 -6.02 -27.99
N ALA A 17 4.07 -6.13 -28.20
CA ALA A 17 4.86 -5.03 -28.75
C ALA A 17 4.40 -4.60 -30.15
N ARG A 18 3.99 -5.55 -31.00
CA ARG A 18 3.44 -5.26 -32.32
C ARG A 18 2.07 -4.60 -32.22
N ASP A 19 1.19 -5.10 -31.35
CA ASP A 19 -0.16 -4.53 -31.16
C ASP A 19 -0.09 -3.07 -30.65
N VAL A 20 0.89 -2.76 -29.80
CA VAL A 20 1.15 -1.38 -29.37
C VAL A 20 1.71 -0.53 -30.51
N ALA A 21 2.64 -1.06 -31.30
CA ALA A 21 3.24 -0.33 -32.43
C ALA A 21 2.22 -0.04 -33.55
N ASP A 22 1.29 -0.96 -33.80
CA ASP A 22 0.23 -0.84 -34.79
C ASP A 22 -0.95 0.00 -34.27
N GLY A 23 -0.93 0.40 -32.99
CA GLY A 23 -1.98 1.20 -32.34
C GLY A 23 -3.27 0.44 -32.07
N THR A 24 -3.26 -0.89 -32.18
CA THR A 24 -4.41 -1.76 -31.87
C THR A 24 -4.58 -1.97 -30.37
N LEU A 25 -3.50 -1.79 -29.60
CA LEU A 25 -3.48 -1.85 -28.15
C LEU A 25 -2.89 -0.56 -27.58
N SER A 26 -3.69 0.21 -26.84
CA SER A 26 -3.15 1.40 -26.18
C SER A 26 -2.45 1.03 -24.87
N PRO A 27 -1.40 1.77 -24.46
CA PRO A 27 -0.79 1.59 -23.14
C PRO A 27 -1.78 1.75 -21.98
N ALA A 28 -2.80 2.60 -22.14
CA ALA A 28 -3.84 2.80 -21.14
C ALA A 28 -4.72 1.55 -20.97
N ASP A 29 -5.01 0.83 -22.06
CA ASP A 29 -5.77 -0.43 -21.99
C ASP A 29 -4.96 -1.52 -21.28
N LEU A 30 -3.65 -1.59 -21.53
CA LEU A 30 -2.74 -2.50 -20.81
C LEU A 30 -2.70 -2.20 -19.31
N GLU A 31 -2.63 -0.92 -18.92
CA GLU A 31 -2.66 -0.51 -17.53
C GLU A 31 -4.00 -0.86 -16.88
N ALA A 32 -5.12 -0.56 -17.54
CA ALA A 32 -6.44 -0.90 -17.05
C ALA A 32 -6.61 -2.41 -16.85
N GLN A 33 -6.13 -3.22 -17.80
CA GLN A 33 -6.14 -4.68 -17.67
C GLN A 33 -5.25 -5.13 -16.49
N ALA A 34 -4.03 -4.60 -16.37
CA ALA A 34 -3.14 -4.95 -15.28
C ALA A 34 -3.74 -4.63 -13.91
N VAL A 35 -4.44 -3.49 -13.77
CA VAL A 35 -5.17 -3.13 -12.55
C VAL A 35 -6.33 -4.08 -12.28
N ALA A 36 -7.08 -4.49 -13.32
CA ALA A 36 -8.15 -5.46 -13.19
C ALA A 36 -7.64 -6.82 -12.70
N GLU A 37 -6.58 -7.33 -13.31
CA GLU A 37 -5.90 -8.58 -12.91
C GLU A 37 -5.34 -8.49 -11.49
N CYS A 38 -4.70 -7.37 -11.14
CA CYS A 38 -4.22 -7.16 -9.77
C CYS A 38 -5.37 -7.15 -8.77
N ARG A 39 -6.52 -6.55 -9.11
CA ARG A 39 -7.70 -6.58 -8.25
C ARG A 39 -8.28 -7.99 -8.13
N GLU A 40 -8.25 -8.80 -9.19
CA GLU A 40 -8.69 -10.19 -9.11
C GLU A 40 -7.77 -11.03 -8.22
N LEU A 41 -6.46 -10.89 -8.39
CA LEU A 41 -5.46 -11.67 -7.65
C LEU A 41 -5.28 -11.22 -6.20
N PHE A 42 -5.31 -9.91 -5.92
CA PHE A 42 -5.02 -9.32 -4.60
C PHE A 42 -6.25 -8.72 -3.91
N GLY A 43 -7.38 -8.59 -4.60
CA GLY A 43 -8.55 -7.92 -4.04
C GLY A 43 -9.34 -8.78 -3.04
N THR A 44 -9.04 -10.07 -2.95
CA THR A 44 -9.70 -10.99 -2.01
C THR A 44 -8.68 -11.60 -1.07
N VAL A 45 -8.88 -11.44 0.23
CA VAL A 45 -8.03 -12.01 1.27
C VAL A 45 -8.77 -13.17 1.95
N ILE A 46 -8.20 -14.37 1.88
CA ILE A 46 -8.85 -15.60 2.42
C ILE A 46 -8.55 -15.78 3.92
N GLY A 47 -7.36 -15.37 4.39
CA GLY A 47 -6.92 -15.54 5.78
C GLY A 47 -5.49 -16.09 5.89
N GLU A 48 -5.10 -16.57 7.07
CA GLU A 48 -3.73 -17.02 7.41
C GLU A 48 -3.19 -18.19 6.56
N GLY A 49 -4.03 -18.84 5.74
CA GLY A 49 -3.64 -19.88 4.77
C GLY A 49 -3.42 -19.38 3.34
N ASP A 50 -3.58 -18.09 3.09
CA ASP A 50 -3.38 -17.47 1.79
C ASP A 50 -1.88 -17.38 1.44
N ALA A 51 -1.50 -17.79 0.23
CA ALA A 51 -0.12 -17.70 -0.25
C ALA A 51 0.39 -16.24 -0.28
N LEU A 52 -0.51 -15.27 -0.43
CA LEU A 52 -0.22 -13.84 -0.46
C LEU A 52 -0.39 -13.16 0.90
N TRP A 53 -0.68 -13.91 1.99
CA TRP A 53 -1.01 -13.36 3.30
C TRP A 53 0.02 -12.34 3.84
N THR A 54 1.31 -12.67 3.72
CA THR A 54 2.39 -11.79 4.21
C THR A 54 2.40 -10.46 3.44
N LEU A 55 2.22 -10.51 2.12
CA LEU A 55 2.17 -9.33 1.28
C LEU A 55 0.94 -8.47 1.59
N HIS A 56 -0.23 -9.07 1.80
CA HIS A 56 -1.43 -8.35 2.22
C HIS A 56 -1.23 -7.62 3.55
N ALA A 57 -0.59 -8.26 4.54
CA ALA A 57 -0.29 -7.62 5.82
C ALA A 57 0.67 -6.43 5.68
N ASP A 58 1.71 -6.56 4.85
CA ASP A 58 2.66 -5.47 4.62
C ASP A 58 2.03 -4.28 3.88
N VAL A 59 1.20 -4.54 2.88
CA VAL A 59 0.44 -3.50 2.16
C VAL A 59 -0.54 -2.82 3.11
N ALA A 60 -1.27 -3.57 3.94
CA ALA A 60 -2.20 -3.00 4.91
C ALA A 60 -1.49 -2.08 5.92
N ARG A 61 -0.33 -2.49 6.46
CA ARG A 61 0.47 -1.66 7.36
C ARG A 61 0.93 -0.36 6.69
N GLN A 62 1.40 -0.44 5.44
CA GLN A 62 1.82 0.74 4.68
C GLN A 62 0.64 1.66 4.41
N ALA A 63 -0.51 1.12 3.98
CA ALA A 63 -1.71 1.88 3.71
C ALA A 63 -2.19 2.65 4.96
N VAL A 64 -2.24 1.97 6.12
CA VAL A 64 -2.58 2.61 7.40
C VAL A 64 -1.56 3.70 7.77
N SER A 65 -0.26 3.45 7.57
CA SER A 65 0.80 4.43 7.83
C SER A 65 0.69 5.67 6.95
N LEU A 66 0.09 5.55 5.77
CA LEU A 66 -0.18 6.64 4.83
C LEU A 66 -1.57 7.27 5.03
N GLY A 67 -2.32 6.86 6.06
CA GLY A 67 -3.63 7.42 6.38
C GLY A 67 -4.78 6.89 5.52
N ALA A 68 -4.68 5.67 4.99
CA ALA A 68 -5.77 5.05 4.24
C ALA A 68 -7.03 4.80 5.08
N LEU A 69 -6.90 4.79 6.41
CA LEU A 69 -8.00 4.70 7.36
C LEU A 69 -7.80 5.76 8.44
N SER A 70 -8.90 6.35 8.91
CA SER A 70 -8.92 7.24 10.06
C SER A 70 -8.72 6.48 11.37
N ALA A 71 -8.38 7.20 12.44
CA ALA A 71 -8.23 6.61 13.78
C ALA A 71 -9.56 6.03 14.32
N ASP A 72 -10.69 6.65 13.98
CA ASP A 72 -12.01 6.20 14.37
C ASP A 72 -12.37 4.89 13.66
N GLU A 73 -12.16 4.81 12.34
CA GLU A 73 -12.36 3.57 11.57
C GLU A 73 -11.47 2.43 12.08
N LEU A 74 -10.20 2.70 12.40
CA LEU A 74 -9.30 1.70 12.98
C LEU A 74 -9.80 1.20 14.35
N SER A 75 -10.38 2.10 15.16
CA SER A 75 -10.94 1.76 16.46
C SER A 75 -12.20 0.89 16.34
N GLU A 76 -13.06 1.17 15.35
CA GLU A 76 -14.22 0.34 15.01
C GLU A 76 -13.78 -1.07 14.56
N TRP A 77 -12.81 -1.15 13.64
CA TRP A 77 -12.29 -2.44 13.19
C TRP A 77 -11.59 -3.21 14.31
N ALA A 78 -10.90 -2.52 15.24
CA ALA A 78 -10.35 -3.16 16.43
C ALA A 78 -11.45 -3.75 17.33
N ALA A 79 -12.60 -3.07 17.49
CA ALA A 79 -13.75 -3.60 18.22
C ALA A 79 -14.34 -4.83 17.52
N VAL A 80 -14.46 -4.81 16.18
CA VAL A 80 -14.90 -5.99 15.38
C VAL A 80 -13.95 -7.18 15.59
N MET A 81 -12.64 -6.95 15.60
CA MET A 81 -11.65 -8.02 15.83
C MET A 81 -11.78 -8.61 17.24
N ARG A 82 -11.90 -7.78 18.28
CA ARG A 82 -12.11 -8.24 19.67
C ARG A 82 -13.39 -9.05 19.82
N HIS A 83 -14.48 -8.56 19.24
CA HIS A 83 -15.75 -9.30 19.23
C HIS A 83 -15.62 -10.67 18.53
N ARG A 84 -14.93 -10.75 17.39
CA ARG A 84 -14.65 -12.02 16.70
C ARG A 84 -13.78 -12.98 17.53
N ALA A 85 -12.85 -12.44 18.33
CA ALA A 85 -12.04 -13.21 19.26
C ALA A 85 -12.81 -13.70 20.50
N GLY A 86 -14.09 -13.34 20.63
CA GLY A 86 -14.91 -13.70 21.79
C GLY A 86 -14.64 -12.86 23.02
N GLU A 87 -13.95 -11.72 22.88
CA GLU A 87 -13.78 -10.76 23.97
C GLU A 87 -15.14 -10.10 24.26
N ALA A 88 -15.59 -10.18 25.51
CA ALA A 88 -16.82 -9.54 25.93
C ALA A 88 -16.64 -8.03 25.83
N VAL A 89 -17.37 -7.40 24.91
CA VAL A 89 -17.50 -5.95 24.88
C VAL A 89 -18.23 -5.57 26.16
N GLU A 90 -17.48 -5.05 27.14
CA GLU A 90 -18.07 -4.56 28.38
C GLU A 90 -19.05 -3.44 27.98
N PRO A 91 -20.36 -3.58 28.29
CA PRO A 91 -21.30 -2.52 28.02
C PRO A 91 -20.80 -1.25 28.72
N PRO A 92 -20.97 -0.06 28.13
CA PRO A 92 -20.58 1.17 28.80
C PRO A 92 -21.19 1.13 30.20
N ALA A 93 -20.32 1.20 31.21
CA ALA A 93 -20.76 1.14 32.60
C ALA A 93 -21.90 2.15 32.74
N PRO A 94 -23.05 1.76 33.33
CA PRO A 94 -24.12 2.72 33.56
C PRO A 94 -23.49 3.92 34.24
N HIS A 95 -23.61 5.08 33.61
CA HIS A 95 -23.19 6.32 34.23
C HIS A 95 -24.00 6.42 35.53
N ASP A 96 -23.38 6.08 36.66
CA ASP A 96 -23.84 6.43 38.00
C ASP A 96 -23.70 7.95 38.23
N ASP A 97 -23.99 8.74 37.20
CA ASP A 97 -24.29 10.15 37.34
C ASP A 97 -25.77 10.23 37.73
N LEU A 98 -26.05 9.77 38.94
CA LEU A 98 -27.19 10.24 39.71
C LEU A 98 -26.90 11.68 40.14
N SER A 99 -26.76 12.59 39.17
CA SER A 99 -27.01 13.99 39.42
C SER A 99 -28.47 14.07 39.87
N PRO A 100 -28.78 14.58 41.08
CA PRO A 100 -30.16 14.70 41.52
C PRO A 100 -30.92 15.52 40.49
N VAL A 101 -31.95 14.91 39.89
CA VAL A 101 -32.91 15.59 39.04
C VAL A 101 -33.64 16.59 39.93
N GLU A 102 -33.17 17.83 39.98
CA GLU A 102 -33.98 18.95 40.43
C GLU A 102 -35.12 19.08 39.43
N SER A 103 -36.28 18.54 39.82
CA SER A 103 -37.57 18.78 39.19
C SER A 103 -37.84 20.29 39.21
N ILE A 104 -37.55 20.96 38.10
CA ILE A 104 -38.18 22.24 37.79
C ILE A 104 -39.45 21.98 37.01
N ALA A 105 -40.55 22.40 37.62
CA ALA A 105 -41.91 22.25 37.15
C ALA A 105 -42.13 22.90 35.77
N SER A 106 -43.12 22.34 35.06
CA SER A 106 -43.69 22.85 33.81
C SER A 106 -43.84 24.36 33.76
N VAL A 107 -43.30 24.97 32.72
CA VAL A 107 -43.81 26.22 32.15
C VAL A 107 -44.14 25.94 30.68
N ASP A 108 -45.44 25.88 30.43
CA ASP A 108 -46.08 26.05 29.13
C ASP A 108 -45.91 27.52 28.74
N GLU A 109 -45.21 27.83 27.64
CA GLU A 109 -45.50 29.00 26.80
C GLU A 109 -45.07 28.72 25.35
N SER A 110 -46.07 28.76 24.48
CA SER A 110 -45.95 28.84 23.03
C SER A 110 -45.45 30.21 22.61
N GLN A 111 -44.49 30.31 21.70
CA GLN A 111 -44.55 31.34 20.66
C GLN A 111 -43.60 31.07 19.48
N SER A 112 -44.21 31.03 18.30
CA SER A 112 -43.57 31.13 16.99
C SER A 112 -42.88 32.48 16.83
N GLU A 113 -41.67 32.49 16.26
CA GLU A 113 -41.22 33.63 15.46
C GLU A 113 -40.34 33.13 14.31
N SER A 114 -40.82 33.37 13.09
CA SER A 114 -40.03 33.24 11.86
C SER A 114 -39.06 34.40 11.79
N THR A 115 -37.80 34.13 11.46
CA THR A 115 -36.90 35.17 10.98
C THR A 115 -36.19 34.66 9.74
N ASP A 116 -36.63 35.16 8.59
CA ASP A 116 -35.83 35.24 7.38
C ASP A 116 -34.56 36.04 7.70
N ALA A 117 -33.40 35.45 7.43
CA ALA A 117 -32.15 36.16 7.34
C ALA A 117 -31.33 35.58 6.18
N ASP A 118 -31.55 36.18 5.00
CA ASP A 118 -30.62 36.19 3.88
C ASP A 118 -29.24 36.66 4.36
N GLY A 119 -28.20 35.89 4.05
CA GLY A 119 -26.81 36.25 4.26
C GLY A 119 -25.88 35.44 3.37
N PRO A 120 -25.40 35.99 2.23
CA PRO A 120 -24.33 35.38 1.45
C PRO A 120 -22.97 35.89 1.95
N GLY A 121 -22.11 34.97 2.37
CA GLY A 121 -20.70 35.24 2.72
C GLY A 121 -20.00 33.93 3.03
N ASP A 122 -19.33 33.36 2.03
CA ASP A 122 -17.86 33.25 1.98
C ASP A 122 -17.26 32.43 3.13
N GLU A 123 -16.90 31.17 2.88
CA GLU A 123 -15.56 30.77 2.41
C GLU A 123 -15.53 29.25 2.19
N PRO A 124 -15.14 28.74 1.00
CA PRO A 124 -14.74 27.35 0.88
C PRO A 124 -13.37 27.18 1.54
N ASP A 125 -13.32 26.42 2.63
CA ASP A 125 -12.09 25.96 3.23
C ASP A 125 -11.34 25.12 2.19
N ALA A 126 -10.39 25.78 1.52
CA ALA A 126 -9.47 25.16 0.59
C ALA A 126 -8.51 24.29 1.39
N SER A 127 -8.98 23.11 1.76
CA SER A 127 -8.13 21.95 1.93
C SER A 127 -7.50 21.66 0.57
N VAL A 128 -6.38 22.35 0.31
CA VAL A 128 -5.47 22.05 -0.79
C VAL A 128 -4.87 20.68 -0.47
N HIS A 129 -5.62 19.63 -0.80
CA HIS A 129 -5.03 18.32 -1.00
C HIS A 129 -3.99 18.51 -2.09
N HIS A 130 -2.72 18.47 -1.68
CA HIS A 130 -1.60 18.44 -2.58
C HIS A 130 -1.67 17.10 -3.29
N VAL A 131 -2.49 17.02 -4.35
CA VAL A 131 -2.54 15.90 -5.27
C VAL A 131 -1.23 15.99 -6.06
N ALA A 132 -0.15 15.49 -5.45
CA ALA A 132 1.12 15.36 -6.14
C ALA A 132 0.85 14.58 -7.43
N SER A 133 1.14 15.22 -8.56
CA SER A 133 0.97 14.57 -9.86
C SER A 133 1.78 13.28 -9.87
N VAL A 134 1.26 12.23 -10.52
CA VAL A 134 1.99 10.96 -10.71
C VAL A 134 3.39 11.21 -11.29
N ALA A 135 3.55 12.26 -12.11
CA ALA A 135 4.84 12.68 -12.65
C ALA A 135 5.83 13.17 -11.57
N GLU A 136 5.34 13.84 -10.53
CA GLU A 136 6.13 14.36 -9.42
C GLU A 136 6.57 13.25 -8.47
N VAL A 137 5.67 12.30 -8.20
CA VAL A 137 5.98 11.07 -7.44
C VAL A 137 7.02 10.22 -8.19
N LEU A 138 6.90 10.08 -9.50
CA LEU A 138 7.90 9.39 -10.33
C LEU A 138 9.25 10.12 -10.35
N ALA A 139 9.25 11.46 -10.42
CA ALA A 139 10.47 12.25 -10.37
C ALA A 139 11.19 12.13 -9.01
N THR A 140 10.45 12.15 -7.90
CA THR A 140 11.03 11.94 -6.56
C THR A 140 11.56 10.52 -6.38
N LEU A 141 10.87 9.51 -6.91
CA LEU A 141 11.34 8.12 -6.89
C LEU A 141 12.62 7.95 -7.72
N ALA A 142 12.70 8.57 -8.90
CA ALA A 142 13.88 8.54 -9.76
C ALA A 142 15.10 9.21 -9.10
N ALA A 143 14.90 10.37 -8.46
CA ALA A 143 15.95 11.05 -7.70
C ALA A 143 16.48 10.18 -6.55
N ARG A 144 15.58 9.54 -5.79
CA ARG A 144 15.97 8.67 -4.66
C ARG A 144 16.74 7.42 -5.12
N LYS A 145 16.39 6.88 -6.29
CA LYS A 145 17.12 5.75 -6.91
C LYS A 145 18.53 6.16 -7.37
N ALA A 146 18.69 7.37 -7.91
CA ALA A 146 20.00 7.90 -8.29
C ALA A 146 20.91 8.13 -7.07
N GLU A 147 20.34 8.63 -5.96
CA GLU A 147 21.03 8.80 -4.68
C GLU A 147 21.51 7.46 -4.11
N ALA A 148 20.66 6.44 -4.15
CA ALA A 148 20.99 5.08 -3.69
C ALA A 148 22.07 4.40 -4.55
N ALA A 149 22.04 4.63 -5.87
CA ALA A 149 23.09 4.17 -6.78
C ALA A 149 24.44 4.84 -6.50
N LYS A 150 24.43 6.11 -6.11
CA LYS A 150 25.64 6.88 -5.74
C LYS A 150 26.18 6.47 -4.36
N ALA A 151 25.32 6.08 -3.43
CA ALA A 151 25.74 5.58 -2.11
C ALA A 151 26.29 4.13 -2.16
N THR A 152 25.99 3.38 -3.23
CA THR A 152 26.43 1.98 -3.42
C THR A 152 27.65 1.86 -4.32
N SER A 153 28.33 2.95 -4.69
CA SER A 153 29.68 2.85 -5.26
C SER A 153 30.62 2.41 -4.14
N ALA A 154 30.78 1.09 -4.04
CA ALA A 154 31.73 0.41 -3.17
C ALA A 154 33.15 0.99 -3.38
N PRO A 155 34.01 0.98 -2.35
CA PRO A 155 35.37 1.49 -2.46
C PRO A 155 36.10 0.72 -3.58
N GLU A 156 36.66 1.48 -4.52
CA GLU A 156 37.58 0.96 -5.53
C GLU A 156 38.70 0.20 -4.81
N HIS A 157 38.62 -1.12 -4.80
CA HIS A 157 39.72 -1.96 -4.36
C HIS A 157 40.89 -1.69 -5.32
N PRO A 158 42.07 -1.29 -4.81
CA PRO A 158 43.24 -1.10 -5.67
C PRO A 158 43.52 -2.42 -6.38
N ALA A 159 43.66 -2.36 -7.70
CA ALA A 159 43.95 -3.51 -8.55
C ALA A 159 45.19 -4.25 -8.02
N ILE A 160 44.98 -5.40 -7.39
CA ILE A 160 46.07 -6.31 -7.05
C ILE A 160 46.41 -7.05 -8.36
N GLU A 161 47.36 -6.48 -9.10
CA GLU A 161 48.09 -7.20 -10.14
C GLU A 161 48.70 -8.46 -9.51
N GLY A 162 48.31 -9.64 -10.01
CA GLY A 162 49.06 -10.89 -9.76
C GLY A 162 48.36 -11.99 -8.97
N TYR A 163 47.04 -12.19 -9.14
CA TYR A 163 46.44 -13.47 -8.73
C TYR A 163 46.66 -14.52 -9.82
N ASP A 164 47.67 -15.39 -9.63
CA ASP A 164 47.88 -16.60 -10.43
C ASP A 164 47.16 -17.79 -9.76
N PRO A 165 46.06 -18.29 -10.34
CA PRO A 165 45.28 -19.39 -9.76
C PRO A 165 46.01 -20.75 -9.78
N LEU A 166 47.21 -20.84 -10.39
CA LEU A 166 47.99 -22.07 -10.48
C LEU A 166 49.25 -22.07 -9.61
N ALA A 167 49.50 -20.99 -8.86
CA ALA A 167 50.60 -20.89 -7.90
C ALA A 167 50.35 -21.79 -6.67
N GLY A 168 50.52 -23.11 -6.83
CA GLY A 168 50.35 -24.09 -5.77
C GLY A 168 49.81 -25.45 -6.23
N TRP A 169 49.42 -25.59 -7.50
CA TRP A 169 48.94 -26.87 -8.03
C TRP A 169 50.13 -27.74 -8.48
N ASP A 170 50.57 -28.66 -7.63
CA ASP A 170 51.51 -29.72 -8.01
C ASP A 170 50.74 -30.99 -8.39
N ALA A 171 50.72 -31.34 -9.68
CA ALA A 171 50.02 -32.51 -10.22
C ALA A 171 50.85 -33.81 -10.15
N GLY A 172 52.00 -33.82 -9.47
CA GLY A 172 53.05 -34.81 -9.70
C GLY A 172 53.56 -35.61 -8.49
N GLY A 173 52.81 -35.75 -7.41
CA GLY A 173 53.21 -36.51 -6.22
C GLY A 173 53.16 -38.03 -6.40
N SER A 174 54.11 -38.60 -7.13
CA SER A 174 54.30 -40.04 -7.33
C SER A 174 54.58 -40.76 -6.01
N ARG A 175 53.58 -41.44 -5.42
CA ARG A 175 53.86 -42.47 -4.40
C ARG A 175 54.47 -43.68 -5.09
N ARG A 176 55.78 -43.84 -4.95
CA ARG A 176 56.43 -45.14 -5.05
C ARG A 176 56.68 -45.67 -3.64
N LEU A 177 56.33 -46.96 -3.50
CA LEU A 177 56.58 -47.93 -2.44
C LEU A 177 55.63 -47.87 -1.24
#